data_AF-A0A7S0DG96-F1
#
_entry.id   AF-A0A7S0DG96-F1
#
_cell.length_a   1.000
_cell.length_b   1.000
_cell.length_c   1.000
_cell.angle_alpha   90.00
_cell.angle_beta   90.00
_cell.angle_gamma   90.00
#
_symmetry.space_group_name_H-M   'P 1'
#
loop_
_entity.id
_entity.type
_entity.pdbx_description
1 polymer ?
#
loop_
_entity_poly.entity_id
_entity_poly.type
_entity_poly.pdbx_seq_one_letter_code
_entity_poly.pdbx_strand_id
1 'polypeptide(L)'
;RDTRMVVKRFFPRVWAGSSPPYRLFSSVKNVFQASSSSFALEINQRLSRRLPRFGIDPSDVSFQYSPKEFYEGLIRGIKTAERRIVLSTLYLGDDDMSQDLLEELRNVLRARPRLKLTVIVDGNRNLRGPSGASANNTAVEKHGGNFSALQTLVQEFTPHNQVSCYLF
;
A
#
# COMPACT_ATOMS: atom_id res chain seq x y z
N ARG A 1 7.17 -12.79 -13.57
CA ARG A 1 7.14 -11.35 -13.22
C ARG A 1 7.23 -11.29 -11.70
N ASP A 2 8.44 -11.11 -11.18
CA ASP A 2 8.76 -11.22 -9.74
C ASP A 2 8.65 -9.82 -9.12
N THR A 3 7.44 -9.41 -8.74
CA THR A 3 7.20 -8.16 -8.02
C THR A 3 7.34 -8.42 -6.52
N ARG A 4 8.54 -8.15 -6.00
CA ARG A 4 8.83 -8.24 -4.56
C ARG A 4 8.36 -6.97 -3.87
N MET A 5 7.47 -7.11 -2.90
CA MET A 5 7.01 -5.99 -2.07
C MET A 5 7.68 -6.04 -0.70
N VAL A 6 8.20 -4.88 -0.29
CA VAL A 6 8.86 -4.67 1.00
C VAL A 6 7.83 -4.12 1.98
N VAL A 7 7.53 -4.88 3.03
CA VAL A 7 6.68 -4.42 4.14
C VAL A 7 7.60 -3.90 5.25
N LYS A 8 7.45 -2.62 5.61
CA LYS A 8 8.20 -2.00 6.71
C LYS A 8 7.37 -2.06 7.99
N ARG A 9 7.87 -2.76 9.02
CA ARG A 9 7.29 -2.68 10.38
C ARG A 9 7.68 -1.34 11.02
N PHE A 10 6.72 -0.65 11.62
CA PHE A 10 6.96 0.65 12.27
C PHE A 10 6.89 0.48 13.79
N PHE A 11 8.05 0.53 14.45
CA PHE A 11 8.13 0.72 15.90
C PHE A 11 8.54 2.18 16.19
N PRO A 12 7.89 2.88 17.14
CA PRO A 12 8.31 4.22 17.51
C PRO A 12 9.57 4.13 18.38
N ARG A 13 10.74 4.44 17.81
CA ARG A 13 11.96 4.65 18.61
C ARG A 13 12.41 6.10 18.49
N VAL A 14 12.44 6.78 19.64
CA VAL A 14 12.91 8.16 19.79
C VAL A 14 14.38 8.21 19.39
N TRP A 15 14.71 9.05 18.42
CA TRP A 15 16.07 9.25 17.92
C TRP A 15 16.83 10.14 18.92
N ALA A 16 17.49 9.53 19.91
CA ALA A 16 18.46 10.23 20.74
C ALA A 16 19.74 10.40 19.91
N GLY A 17 20.10 11.66 19.64
CA GLY A 17 21.18 12.03 18.74
C GLY A 17 22.53 11.41 19.11
N SER A 18 23.01 10.51 18.27
CA SER A 18 24.43 10.31 17.93
C SER A 18 24.48 9.32 16.77
N SER A 19 24.94 9.77 15.61
CA SER A 19 25.07 8.96 14.40
C SER A 19 25.93 7.72 14.69
N PRO A 20 25.42 6.49 14.56
CA PRO A 20 26.28 5.31 14.63
C PRO A 20 27.13 5.24 13.35
N PRO A 21 28.39 4.79 13.43
CA PRO A 21 29.23 4.59 12.25
C PRO A 21 28.59 3.48 11.40
N TYR A 22 28.12 3.85 10.21
CA TYR A 22 27.57 2.91 9.24
C TYR A 22 28.68 1.93 8.82
N ARG A 23 28.63 0.68 9.28
CA ARG A 23 29.38 -0.39 8.65
C ARG A 23 28.65 -0.76 7.36
N LEU A 24 29.16 -0.27 6.23
CA LEU A 24 28.79 -0.77 4.91
C LEU A 24 29.12 -2.27 4.85
N PHE A 25 28.10 -3.12 4.80
CA PHE A 25 28.27 -4.53 4.51
C PHE A 25 28.88 -4.67 3.11
N SER A 26 30.06 -5.29 3.02
CA SER A 26 30.80 -5.52 1.76
C SER A 26 30.08 -6.49 0.80
N SER A 27 29.11 -7.27 1.28
CA SER A 27 28.46 -8.33 0.50
C SER A 27 27.36 -7.90 -0.47
N VAL A 28 26.98 -6.63 -0.54
CA VAL A 28 25.94 -6.16 -1.51
C VAL A 28 26.55 -5.63 -2.81
N LYS A 29 27.87 -5.72 -3.01
CA LYS A 29 28.52 -5.20 -4.23
C LYS A 29 28.16 -5.95 -5.52
N ASN A 30 27.63 -7.18 -5.44
CA ASN A 30 27.51 -8.06 -6.61
C ASN A 30 26.10 -8.19 -7.21
N VAL A 31 25.08 -7.47 -6.72
CA VAL A 31 23.70 -7.61 -7.24
C VAL A 31 23.44 -6.71 -8.47
N PHE A 32 24.28 -5.71 -8.73
CA PHE A 32 24.12 -4.74 -9.83
C PHE A 32 25.22 -4.83 -10.89
N GLN A 33 25.84 -6.00 -11.10
CA GLN A 33 26.77 -6.20 -12.22
C GLN A 33 26.00 -6.53 -13.50
N ALA A 34 25.05 -5.67 -13.86
CA ALA A 34 24.49 -5.62 -15.21
C ALA A 34 25.28 -4.58 -15.99
N SER A 35 25.78 -4.99 -17.17
CA SER A 35 26.56 -4.24 -18.16
C SER A 35 25.94 -2.88 -18.49
N SER A 36 26.07 -1.94 -17.57
CA SER A 36 25.61 -0.57 -17.69
C SER A 36 26.77 0.21 -18.28
N SER A 37 26.55 0.88 -19.41
CA SER A 37 27.53 1.79 -20.00
C SER A 37 28.13 2.71 -18.92
N SER A 38 29.40 3.11 -19.05
CA SER A 38 30.09 3.98 -18.09
C SER A 38 29.25 5.21 -17.68
N PHE A 39 28.41 5.69 -18.62
CA PHE A 39 27.42 6.74 -18.39
C PHE A 39 26.34 6.36 -17.38
N ALA A 40 25.67 5.22 -17.51
CA ALA A 40 24.63 4.78 -16.57
C ALA A 40 25.19 4.56 -15.15
N LEU A 41 26.44 4.08 -15.04
CA LEU A 41 27.13 3.96 -13.76
C LEU A 41 27.42 5.34 -13.15
N GLU A 42 27.89 6.30 -13.97
CA GLU A 42 28.14 7.68 -13.53
C GLU A 42 26.85 8.36 -13.05
N ILE A 43 25.76 8.26 -13.81
CA ILE A 43 24.46 8.82 -13.44
C ILE A 43 23.95 8.19 -12.14
N ASN A 44 24.04 6.87 -11.99
CA ASN A 44 23.65 6.19 -10.75
C ASN A 44 24.49 6.67 -9.56
N GLN A 45 25.81 6.87 -9.70
CA GLN A 45 26.63 7.41 -8.62
C GLN A 45 26.25 8.84 -8.26
N ARG A 46 26.01 9.69 -9.26
CA ARG A 46 25.63 11.10 -9.05
C ARG A 46 24.25 11.22 -8.39
N LEU A 47 23.27 10.43 -8.83
CA LEU A 47 21.94 10.38 -8.22
C LEU A 47 22.00 9.82 -6.80
N SER A 48 22.72 8.72 -6.59
CA SER A 48 22.83 8.07 -5.27
C SER A 48 23.46 8.98 -4.21
N ARG A 49 24.33 9.92 -4.61
CA ARG A 49 24.92 10.93 -3.71
C ARG A 49 23.95 12.06 -3.36
N ARG A 50 22.99 12.38 -4.24
CA ARG A 50 22.10 13.55 -4.11
C ARG A 50 20.71 13.21 -3.60
N LEU A 51 20.24 11.98 -3.79
CA LEU A 51 18.91 11.57 -3.35
C LEU A 51 18.87 11.40 -1.82
N PRO A 52 17.75 11.79 -1.17
CA PRO A 52 17.55 11.54 0.24
C PRO A 52 17.55 10.03 0.51
N ARG A 53 18.24 9.62 1.57
CA ARG A 53 18.37 8.21 1.97
C ARG A 53 17.87 8.05 3.40
N PHE A 54 17.08 7.01 3.62
CA PHE A 54 16.59 6.64 4.93
C PHE A 54 17.29 5.35 5.35
N GLY A 55 18.09 5.42 6.42
CA GLY A 55 18.66 4.21 7.03
C GLY A 55 17.55 3.33 7.57
N ILE A 56 17.60 2.04 7.28
CA ILE A 56 16.71 1.01 7.82
C ILE A 56 17.57 -0.14 8.32
N ASP A 57 17.18 -0.76 9.43
CA ASP A 57 17.81 -2.01 9.85
C ASP A 57 17.39 -3.12 8.87
N PRO A 58 18.33 -3.90 8.31
CA PRO A 58 17.97 -5.07 7.50
C PRO A 58 17.01 -6.03 8.19
N SER A 59 17.03 -6.14 9.53
CA SER A 59 16.09 -6.98 10.28
C SER A 59 14.65 -6.48 10.26
N ASP A 60 14.43 -5.19 9.94
CA ASP A 60 13.11 -4.59 9.82
C ASP A 60 12.47 -4.81 8.43
N VAL A 61 13.19 -5.47 7.52
CA VAL A 61 12.75 -5.76 6.15
C VAL A 61 12.42 -7.24 6.00
N SER A 62 11.15 -7.52 5.73
CA SER A 62 10.68 -8.86 5.37
C SER A 62 10.16 -8.87 3.94
N PHE A 63 10.54 -9.90 3.18
CA PHE A 63 10.00 -10.16 1.84
C PHE A 63 8.84 -11.14 1.95
N GLN A 64 7.73 -10.83 1.27
CA GLN A 64 6.61 -11.75 1.08
C GLN A 64 6.79 -12.42 -0.28
N TYR A 65 6.73 -13.75 -0.33
CA TYR A 65 7.04 -14.54 -1.54
C TYR A 65 5.80 -15.09 -2.24
N SER A 66 4.64 -15.05 -1.57
CA SER A 66 3.38 -15.51 -2.16
C SER A 66 2.25 -14.47 -2.01
N PRO A 67 1.23 -14.53 -2.89
CA PRO A 67 0.03 -13.71 -2.75
C PRO A 67 -0.69 -13.92 -1.41
N LYS A 68 -0.68 -15.15 -0.89
CA LYS A 68 -1.28 -15.50 0.40
C LYS A 68 -0.57 -14.81 1.56
N GLU A 69 0.76 -14.91 1.60
CA GLU A 69 1.60 -14.24 2.61
C GLU A 69 1.41 -12.73 2.57
N PHE A 70 1.29 -12.15 1.37
CA PHE A 70 1.00 -10.73 1.19
C PHE A 70 -0.36 -10.37 1.81
N TYR A 71 -1.42 -11.09 1.49
CA TYR A 71 -2.77 -10.84 2.01
C TYR A 71 -2.80 -10.95 3.54
N GLU A 72 -2.20 -11.99 4.11
CA GLU A 72 -2.08 -12.16 5.57
C GLU A 72 -1.26 -11.03 6.21
N GLY A 73 -0.22 -10.54 5.54
CA GLY A 73 0.55 -9.37 5.96
C GLY A 73 -0.28 -8.09 5.95
N LEU A 74 -1.09 -7.88 4.91
CA LEU A 74 -1.99 -6.74 4.76
C LEU A 74 -3.04 -6.72 5.89
N ILE A 75 -3.73 -7.83 6.14
CA ILE A 75 -4.73 -7.93 7.21
C ILE A 75 -4.09 -7.72 8.58
N ARG A 76 -2.90 -8.29 8.84
CA ARG A 76 -2.16 -8.01 10.09
C ARG A 76 -1.81 -6.53 10.25
N GLY A 77 -1.40 -5.86 9.18
CA GLY A 77 -1.13 -4.42 9.19
C GLY A 77 -2.37 -3.61 9.55
N ILE A 78 -3.53 -3.94 8.97
CA ILE A 78 -4.82 -3.31 9.27
C ILE A 78 -5.20 -3.53 10.74
N LYS A 79 -5.14 -4.78 11.22
CA LYS A 79 -5.48 -5.13 12.61
C LYS A 79 -4.60 -4.45 13.64
N THR A 80 -3.35 -4.14 13.32
CA THR A 80 -2.40 -3.50 14.25
C THR A 80 -2.30 -1.99 14.10
N ALA A 81 -2.95 -1.39 13.10
CA ALA A 81 -2.88 0.06 12.87
C ALA A 81 -3.60 0.86 13.98
N GLU A 82 -2.89 1.82 14.57
CA GLU A 82 -3.41 2.66 15.67
C GLU A 82 -3.81 4.07 15.25
N ARG A 83 -3.10 4.65 14.27
CA ARG A 83 -3.23 6.09 13.94
C ARG A 83 -3.71 6.34 12.52
N ARG A 84 -3.14 5.65 11.54
CA ARG A 84 -3.50 5.81 10.12
C ARG A 84 -3.32 4.53 9.33
N ILE A 85 -4.20 4.32 8.36
CA ILE A 85 -4.08 3.36 7.26
C ILE A 85 -4.14 4.17 5.97
N VAL A 86 -3.17 3.98 5.09
CA VAL A 86 -3.18 4.57 3.74
C VAL A 86 -3.09 3.42 2.75
N LEU A 87 -4.13 3.23 1.95
CA LEU A 87 -4.21 2.20 0.93
C LEU A 87 -4.20 2.88 -0.43
N SER A 88 -3.17 2.60 -1.24
CA SER A 88 -3.09 3.04 -2.63
C SER A 88 -3.15 1.82 -3.53
N THR A 89 -4.17 1.73 -4.37
CA THR A 89 -4.39 0.59 -5.27
C THR A 89 -4.96 1.04 -6.61
N LEU A 90 -4.83 0.21 -7.65
CA LEU A 90 -5.46 0.48 -8.94
C LEU A 90 -6.99 0.33 -8.85
N TYR A 91 -7.46 -0.71 -8.19
CA TYR A 91 -8.88 -0.93 -7.92
C TYR A 91 -9.01 -1.83 -6.69
N LEU A 92 -10.19 -1.83 -6.07
CA LEU A 92 -10.62 -2.92 -5.20
C LEU A 92 -11.56 -3.80 -6.03
N GLY A 93 -11.39 -5.11 -5.93
CA GLY A 93 -12.27 -6.06 -6.60
C GLY A 93 -13.60 -6.22 -5.86
N ASP A 94 -14.42 -7.09 -6.41
CA ASP A 94 -15.66 -7.59 -5.82
C ASP A 94 -15.53 -9.03 -5.32
N ASP A 95 -14.32 -9.59 -5.35
CA ASP A 95 -14.04 -10.94 -4.87
C ASP A 95 -14.14 -11.06 -3.34
N ASP A 96 -14.28 -12.30 -2.86
CA ASP A 96 -14.43 -12.61 -1.43
C ASP A 96 -13.30 -11.99 -0.59
N MET A 97 -12.06 -12.01 -1.11
CA MET A 97 -10.91 -11.43 -0.43
C MET A 97 -10.99 -9.90 -0.27
N SER A 98 -11.55 -9.20 -1.27
CA SER A 98 -11.80 -7.74 -1.20
C SER A 98 -12.92 -7.42 -0.22
N GLN A 99 -13.98 -8.23 -0.16
CA GLN A 99 -15.05 -8.06 0.82
C GLN A 99 -14.55 -8.29 2.25
N ASP A 100 -13.77 -9.36 2.48
CA ASP A 100 -13.14 -9.66 3.76
C ASP A 100 -12.21 -8.52 4.21
N LEU A 101 -11.44 -7.96 3.27
CA LEU A 101 -10.56 -6.81 3.52
C LEU A 101 -11.36 -5.57 3.97
N LEU A 102 -12.48 -5.27 3.30
CA LEU A 102 -13.35 -4.16 3.65
C LEU A 102 -13.98 -4.37 5.03
N GLU A 103 -14.38 -5.59 5.35
CA GLU A 103 -14.97 -5.89 6.65
C GLU A 103 -13.95 -5.76 7.80
N GLU A 104 -12.71 -6.21 7.60
CA GLU A 104 -11.64 -5.99 8.57
C GLU A 104 -11.32 -4.50 8.77
N LEU A 105 -11.37 -3.69 7.70
CA LEU A 105 -11.26 -2.24 7.81
C LEU A 105 -12.40 -1.64 8.64
N ARG A 106 -13.65 -2.06 8.41
CA ARG A 106 -14.81 -1.62 9.20
C ARG A 106 -14.64 -1.96 10.67
N ASN A 107 -14.27 -3.20 10.98
CA ASN A 107 -14.07 -3.68 12.35
C ASN A 107 -13.03 -2.85 13.09
N VAL A 108 -11.90 -2.59 12.46
CA VAL A 108 -10.81 -1.81 13.06
C VAL A 108 -11.19 -0.33 13.22
N LEU A 109 -11.90 0.27 12.26
CA LEU A 109 -12.38 1.66 12.36
C LEU A 109 -13.40 1.84 13.50
N ARG A 110 -14.35 0.90 13.64
CA ARG A 110 -15.31 0.89 14.77
C ARG A 110 -14.59 0.75 16.11
N ALA A 111 -13.61 -0.16 16.19
CA ALA A 111 -12.85 -0.39 17.41
C ALA A 111 -11.93 0.79 17.79
N ARG A 112 -11.50 1.62 16.82
CA ARG A 112 -10.53 2.69 17.03
C ARG A 112 -11.01 4.02 16.47
N PRO A 113 -11.81 4.79 17.25
CA PRO A 113 -12.44 6.01 16.73
C PRO A 113 -11.49 7.13 16.26
N ARG A 114 -10.21 7.06 16.64
CA ARG A 114 -9.17 8.02 16.24
C ARG A 114 -8.37 7.59 15.01
N LEU A 115 -8.52 6.35 14.56
CA LEU A 115 -7.84 5.82 13.40
C LEU A 115 -8.35 6.50 12.13
N LYS A 116 -7.44 6.93 11.26
CA LYS A 116 -7.79 7.51 9.95
C LYS A 116 -7.48 6.54 8.82
N LEU A 117 -8.45 6.31 7.95
CA LEU A 117 -8.29 5.55 6.72
C LEU A 117 -8.28 6.50 5.53
N THR A 118 -7.24 6.41 4.70
CA THR A 118 -7.17 7.07 3.41
C THR A 118 -7.07 6.02 2.31
N VAL A 119 -8.01 6.04 1.38
CA VAL A 119 -8.01 5.15 0.21
C VAL A 119 -7.75 5.98 -1.03
N ILE A 120 -6.79 5.56 -1.85
CA ILE A 120 -6.39 6.19 -3.11
C ILE A 120 -6.55 5.14 -4.20
N VAL A 121 -7.41 5.41 -5.17
CA VAL A 121 -7.81 4.45 -6.22
C VAL A 121 -7.75 5.09 -7.60
N ASP A 122 -7.41 4.30 -8.63
CA ASP A 122 -7.45 4.80 -10.02
C ASP A 122 -8.92 4.95 -10.44
N GLY A 123 -9.31 6.18 -10.81
CA GLY A 123 -10.71 6.49 -11.11
C GLY A 123 -11.24 5.70 -12.32
N ASN A 124 -10.42 5.54 -13.35
CA ASN A 124 -10.84 4.90 -14.61
C ASN A 124 -10.97 3.39 -14.49
N ARG A 125 -10.19 2.75 -13.61
CA ARG A 125 -10.22 1.30 -13.38
C ARG A 125 -11.26 0.91 -12.36
N ASN A 126 -11.48 1.72 -11.33
CA ASN A 126 -12.43 1.41 -10.26
C ASN A 126 -13.91 1.59 -10.70
N LEU A 127 -14.16 2.36 -11.75
CA LEU A 127 -15.50 2.54 -12.34
C LEU A 127 -15.90 1.46 -13.35
N ARG A 128 -14.97 0.58 -13.75
CA ARG A 128 -15.31 -0.57 -14.59
C ARG A 128 -15.98 -1.60 -13.68
N GLY A 129 -17.30 -1.72 -13.77
CA GLY A 129 -18.07 -2.72 -13.02
C GLY A 129 -17.60 -4.16 -13.30
N PRO A 130 -18.18 -5.16 -12.60
CA PRO A 130 -17.72 -6.57 -12.60
C PRO A 130 -17.67 -7.27 -13.95
N SER A 131 -18.13 -6.64 -15.03
CA SER A 131 -18.20 -7.26 -16.34
C SER A 131 -17.79 -6.23 -17.37
N GLY A 132 -16.91 -6.61 -18.29
CA GLY A 132 -16.70 -5.92 -19.57
C GLY A 132 -17.93 -6.01 -20.48
N ALA A 133 -19.13 -5.76 -19.94
CA ALA A 133 -20.36 -5.68 -20.69
C ALA A 133 -20.35 -4.35 -21.44
N SER A 134 -20.36 -4.49 -22.76
CA SER A 134 -20.55 -3.44 -23.76
C SER A 134 -21.42 -2.29 -23.26
N ALA A 135 -20.96 -1.07 -23.54
CA ALA A 135 -21.69 0.17 -23.37
C ALA A 135 -22.99 0.15 -24.20
N ASN A 136 -24.02 -0.49 -23.68
CA ASN A 136 -25.38 -0.40 -24.19
C ASN A 136 -26.23 0.14 -23.04
N ASN A 137 -26.69 1.38 -23.23
CA ASN A 137 -27.56 2.13 -22.33
C ASN A 137 -28.73 1.30 -21.81
N THR A 138 -29.18 1.66 -20.59
CA THR A 138 -30.38 1.22 -19.85
C THR A 138 -30.24 0.06 -18.86
N ALA A 139 -29.41 0.22 -17.83
CA ALA A 139 -29.66 -0.37 -16.49
C ALA A 139 -28.81 0.32 -15.41
N VAL A 140 -29.17 1.56 -15.04
CA VAL A 140 -28.85 2.07 -13.69
C VAL A 140 -29.84 1.41 -12.75
N GLU A 141 -29.67 0.12 -12.46
CA GLU A 141 -30.34 -0.54 -11.34
C GLU A 141 -29.83 -1.96 -11.13
N LYS A 142 -29.15 -2.14 -9.98
CA LYS A 142 -29.31 -3.21 -8.99
C LYS A 142 -28.09 -3.98 -8.52
N HIS A 143 -26.94 -3.99 -9.18
CA HIS A 143 -25.71 -4.57 -8.58
C HIS A 143 -24.54 -3.59 -8.68
N GLY A 144 -24.15 -3.06 -7.53
CA GLY A 144 -23.14 -2.02 -7.36
C GLY A 144 -21.76 -2.50 -7.77
N GLY A 145 -21.11 -1.75 -8.66
CA GLY A 145 -19.69 -1.95 -8.96
C GLY A 145 -18.81 -1.60 -7.76
N ASN A 146 -17.51 -1.92 -7.86
CA ASN A 146 -16.48 -1.73 -6.82
C ASN A 146 -16.49 -0.38 -6.09
N PHE A 147 -16.93 0.68 -6.78
CA PHE A 147 -17.15 1.99 -6.20
C PHE A 147 -18.19 2.00 -5.07
N SER A 148 -19.25 1.18 -5.14
CA SER A 148 -20.31 1.12 -4.14
C SER A 148 -19.80 0.69 -2.77
N ALA A 149 -18.89 -0.29 -2.71
CA ALA A 149 -18.41 -0.82 -1.44
C ALA A 149 -17.54 0.20 -0.69
N LEU A 150 -16.68 0.92 -1.41
CA LEU A 150 -15.92 2.06 -0.86
C LEU A 150 -16.83 3.24 -0.53
N GLN A 151 -17.83 3.53 -1.37
CA GLN A 151 -18.84 4.57 -1.12
C GLN A 151 -19.58 4.29 0.19
N THR A 152 -20.03 3.05 0.42
CA THR A 152 -20.68 2.63 1.66
C THR A 152 -19.77 2.84 2.86
N LEU A 153 -18.50 2.45 2.75
CA LEU A 153 -17.53 2.61 3.84
C LEU A 153 -17.26 4.09 4.13
N VAL A 154 -17.13 4.93 3.10
CA VAL A 154 -17.00 6.38 3.29
C VAL A 154 -18.23 6.94 3.99
N GLN A 155 -19.44 6.60 3.51
CA GLN A 155 -20.71 7.08 4.09
C GLN A 155 -20.85 6.69 5.57
N GLU A 156 -20.55 5.43 5.92
CA GLU A 156 -20.63 4.90 7.29
C GLU A 156 -19.75 5.71 8.26
N PHE A 157 -18.54 6.09 7.84
CA PHE A 157 -17.55 6.73 8.71
C PHE A 157 -17.34 8.23 8.47
N THR A 158 -18.13 8.83 7.57
CA THR A 158 -18.15 10.30 7.33
C THR A 158 -18.47 11.09 8.60
N PRO A 159 -19.44 10.71 9.47
CA PRO A 159 -19.75 11.46 10.69
C PRO A 159 -18.56 11.57 11.66
N HIS A 160 -17.62 10.62 11.61
CA HIS A 160 -16.44 10.59 12.47
C HIS A 160 -15.19 11.19 11.81
N ASN A 161 -15.33 11.68 10.57
CA ASN A 161 -14.23 12.16 9.73
C ASN A 161 -13.07 11.14 9.65
N GLN A 162 -13.36 9.85 9.71
CA GLN A 162 -12.35 8.79 9.81
C GLN A 162 -11.87 8.31 8.45
N VAL A 163 -12.69 8.40 7.43
CA VAL A 163 -12.41 7.84 6.10
C VAL A 163 -12.33 8.96 5.07
N SER A 164 -11.32 8.92 4.22
CA SER A 164 -11.21 9.77 3.03
C SER A 164 -10.86 8.91 1.82
N CYS A 165 -11.53 9.17 0.70
CA CYS A 165 -11.30 8.46 -0.57
C CYS A 165 -10.91 9.46 -1.65
N TYR A 166 -9.83 9.17 -2.37
CA TYR A 166 -9.31 10.00 -3.45
C TYR A 166 -9.19 9.16 -4.73
N LEU A 167 -9.53 9.79 -5.85
CA LEU A 167 -9.30 9.25 -7.19
C LEU A 167 -8.02 9.89 -7.75
N PHE A 168 -7.16 9.10 -8.40
CA PHE A 168 -6.05 9.60 -9.21
C PHE A 168 -6.19 9.17 -10.68
#